data_AF-A0A0D0AE04-F1
#
_entry.id   AF-A0A0D0AE04-F1
#
_cell.length_a   1.000
_cell.length_b   1.000
_cell.length_c   1.000
_cell.angle_alpha   90.00
_cell.angle_beta   90.00
_cell.angle_gamma   90.00
#
_symmetry.space_group_name_H-M   'P 1'
#
loop_
_entity.id
_entity.type
_entity.pdbx_description
1 polymer ?
#
loop_
_entity_poly.entity_id
_entity_poly.type
_entity_poly.pdbx_seq_one_letter_code
_entity_poly.pdbx_strand_id
1 'polypeptide(L)' 'QSLLTSNGFIDRTTALTLATTNLEKALGVQREMPQDLVTYRGGDVFELEAKVVGVISETLGRTGLFV' A
#
# COMPACT_ATOMS: atom_id res chain seq x y z
N GLN A 1 -7.56 18.96 6.00
CA GLN A 1 -6.78 18.24 7.02
C GLN A 1 -6.92 16.76 6.68
N SER A 2 -5.83 16.09 6.30
CA SER A 2 -5.87 14.64 6.03
C SER A 2 -5.85 13.91 7.36
N LEU A 3 -6.88 13.10 7.62
CA LEU A 3 -7.05 12.35 8.86
C LEU A 3 -6.13 11.13 8.83
N LEU A 4 -4.89 11.32 9.26
CA LEU A 4 -3.93 10.23 9.51
C LEU A 4 -4.48 9.36 10.65
N THR A 5 -4.86 8.13 10.34
CA THR A 5 -5.66 7.21 11.18
C THR A 5 -4.89 6.61 12.37
N SER A 6 -4.11 7.42 13.09
CA SER A 6 -3.38 7.01 14.30
C SER A 6 -3.39 8.08 15.40
N ASN A 7 -4.34 9.02 15.39
CA ASN A 7 -4.35 10.19 16.30
C ASN A 7 -3.03 11.00 16.28
N GLY A 8 -2.32 11.01 15.14
CA GLY A 8 -1.06 11.75 14.97
C GLY A 8 0.21 11.06 15.51
N PHE A 9 0.10 9.87 16.11
CA PHE A 9 1.26 9.13 16.65
C PHE A 9 2.13 8.44 15.60
N ILE A 10 1.60 8.19 14.40
CA ILE A 10 2.28 7.49 13.31
C ILE A 10 2.23 8.41 12.10
N ASP A 11 3.41 8.78 11.62
CA ASP A 11 3.51 9.55 10.39
C ASP A 11 3.30 8.68 9.15
N ARG A 12 3.12 9.35 8.01
CA ARG A 12 2.81 8.71 6.73
C ARG A 12 3.86 7.66 6.31
N THR A 13 5.13 7.98 6.47
CA THR A 13 6.25 7.10 6.10
C THR A 13 6.29 5.85 6.98
N THR A 14 6.07 6.03 8.28
CA THR A 14 6.02 4.95 9.25
C THR A 14 4.83 4.03 8.97
N ALA A 15 3.64 4.59 8.74
CA ALA A 15 2.46 3.81 8.39
C ALA A 15 2.67 3.00 7.10
N LEU A 16 3.24 3.62 6.06
CA LEU A 16 3.52 2.92 4.80
C LEU A 16 4.55 1.81 4.99
N THR A 17 5.60 2.05 5.78
CA THR A 17 6.64 1.06 6.06
C THR A 17 6.08 -0.12 6.85
N LEU A 18 5.22 0.13 7.84
CA LEU A 18 4.52 -0.91 8.61
C LEU A 18 3.63 -1.79 7.75
N ALA A 19 2.87 -1.20 6.81
CA ALA A 19 1.95 -1.92 5.95
C ALA A 19 2.62 -2.63 4.75
N THR A 20 3.90 -2.37 4.49
CA THR A 20 4.64 -2.93 3.35
C THR A 20 5.87 -3.71 3.84
N THR A 21 7.05 -3.11 3.78
CA THR A 21 8.34 -3.79 3.95
C THR A 21 8.58 -4.35 5.35
N ASN A 22 8.06 -3.72 6.41
CA ASN A 22 8.20 -4.28 7.76
C ASN A 22 7.38 -5.55 7.93
N LEU A 23 6.15 -5.59 7.38
CA LEU A 23 5.33 -6.79 7.42
C LEU A 23 5.98 -7.93 6.64
N GLU A 24 6.50 -7.64 5.44
CA GLU A 24 7.26 -8.61 4.64
C GLU A 24 8.45 -9.19 5.42
N LYS A 25 9.27 -8.33 6.03
CA LYS A 25 10.41 -8.75 6.86
C LYS A 25 9.97 -9.59 8.05
N ALA A 26 8.92 -9.18 8.77
CA ALA A 26 8.42 -9.90 9.93
C ALA A 26 7.90 -11.30 9.57
N LEU A 27 7.38 -11.47 8.36
CA LEU A 27 6.93 -12.75 7.82
C LEU A 27 8.04 -13.55 7.12
N GLY A 28 9.28 -13.05 7.11
CA GLY A 28 10.41 -13.72 6.46
C GLY A 28 10.36 -13.70 4.93
N VAL A 29 9.55 -12.81 4.34
CA VAL A 29 9.47 -12.62 2.89
C VAL A 29 10.69 -11.84 2.42
N GLN A 30 11.53 -12.48 1.61
CA GLN A 30 12.72 -11.87 1.01
C GLN A 30 12.48 -11.68 -0.49
N ARG A 31 12.36 -10.42 -0.94
CA ARG A 31 12.17 -10.06 -2.36
C ARG A 31 13.05 -8.85 -2.70
N GLU A 32 13.69 -8.89 -3.87
CA GLU A 32 14.58 -7.82 -4.33
C GLU A 32 13.83 -6.58 -4.86
N MET A 33 12.59 -6.74 -5.31
CA MET A 33 11.70 -5.65 -5.75
C MET A 33 10.25 -5.87 -5.31
N PRO A 34 9.44 -4.80 -5.13
CA PRO A 34 8.01 -4.94 -4.90
C PRO A 34 7.35 -5.53 -6.15
N GLN A 35 6.81 -6.74 -5.99
CA GLN A 35 6.19 -7.52 -7.06
C GLN A 35 4.66 -7.36 -7.11
N ASP A 36 4.11 -6.75 -6.06
CA ASP A 36 2.69 -6.46 -5.94
C ASP A 36 2.51 -4.94 -5.86
N LEU A 37 1.74 -4.37 -6.78
CA LEU A 37 1.53 -2.93 -6.93
C LEU A 37 0.04 -2.61 -6.85
N VAL A 38 -0.28 -1.48 -6.22
CA VAL A 38 -1.65 -0.93 -6.16
C VAL A 38 -1.61 0.49 -6.69
N THR A 39 -2.50 0.80 -7.62
CA THR A 39 -2.65 2.15 -8.16
C THR A 39 -3.93 2.79 -7.65
N TYR A 40 -3.83 4.08 -7.31
CA TYR A 40 -4.89 4.87 -6.73
C TYR A 40 -5.19 6.06 -7.65
N ARG A 41 -6.47 6.40 -7.77
CA ARG A 41 -6.95 7.66 -8.35
C ARG A 41 -7.38 8.59 -7.22
N GLY A 42 -6.96 9.84 -7.28
CA GLY A 42 -7.31 10.86 -6.27
C GLY A 42 -6.31 11.00 -5.13
N GLY A 43 -5.12 10.38 -5.25
CA GLY A 43 -4.09 10.42 -4.22
C GLY A 43 -3.45 9.04 -4.08
N ASP A 44 -3.33 8.60 -2.84
CA ASP A 44 -2.77 7.33 -2.42
C ASP A 44 -3.61 6.71 -1.29
N VAL A 45 -3.04 5.72 -0.58
CA VAL A 45 -3.76 4.92 0.40
C VAL A 45 -4.26 5.71 1.62
N PHE A 46 -3.73 6.92 1.85
CA PHE A 46 -4.07 7.73 3.03
C PHE A 46 -5.19 8.76 2.78
N GLU A 47 -5.59 9.00 1.54
CA GLU A 47 -6.68 9.91 1.20
C GLU A 47 -8.03 9.18 1.21
N LEU A 48 -8.98 9.66 2.02
CA LEU A 48 -10.33 9.07 2.13
C LEU A 48 -11.08 9.01 0.79
N GLU A 49 -10.83 9.99 -0.09
CA GLU A 49 -11.46 10.06 -1.41
C GLU A 49 -10.70 9.24 -2.48
N ALA A 50 -9.53 8.71 -2.16
CA ALA A 50 -8.76 7.91 -3.10
C ALA A 50 -9.45 6.56 -3.35
N LYS A 51 -9.41 6.13 -4.61
CA LYS A 51 -9.97 4.83 -5.03
C LYS A 51 -8.88 3.98 -5.63
N VAL A 52 -8.84 2.70 -5.24
CA VAL A 52 -8.05 1.69 -5.95
C VAL A 52 -8.63 1.53 -7.35
N VAL A 53 -7.82 1.79 -8.37
CA VAL A 53 -8.21 1.63 -9.78
C VAL A 53 -7.48 0.48 -10.46
N GLY A 54 -6.49 -0.11 -9.80
CA GLY A 54 -5.80 -1.28 -10.32
C GLY A 54 -4.88 -1.94 -9.30
N VAL A 55 -4.67 -3.23 -9.51
CA VAL A 55 -3.78 -4.07 -8.71
C VAL A 55 -3.01 -4.99 -9.65
N ILE A 56 -1.70 -5.08 -9.48
CA ILE A 56 -0.83 -6.05 -10.13
C ILE A 56 -0.23 -6.90 -9.02
N SER A 57 -0.24 -8.22 -9.17
CA SER A 57 0.45 -9.13 -8.28
C SER A 57 1.17 -10.18 -9.10
N GLU A 58 2.49 -10.05 -9.21
CA GLU A 58 3.33 -11.08 -9.82
C GLU A 58 3.24 -12.38 -9.01
N THR A 59 3.23 -12.27 -7.67
CA THR A 59 3.17 -13.41 -6.74
C THR A 59 1.97 -14.31 -7.03
N LEU A 60 0.84 -13.72 -7.42
CA LEU A 60 -0.38 -14.44 -7.75
C LEU A 60 -0.60 -14.60 -9.26
N GLY A 61 0.28 -14.04 -10.10
CA GLY A 61 0.12 -14.00 -11.55
C GLY A 61 -1.16 -13.28 -12.00
N ARG A 62 -1.56 -12.21 -11.30
CA ARG A 62 -2.86 -11.55 -11.48
C ARG A 62 -2.73 -10.05 -11.71
N THR A 63 -3.59 -9.55 -12.59
CA THR A 63 -3.83 -8.12 -12.78
C THR A 63 -5.33 -7.87 -12.70
N GLY A 64 -5.73 -6.86 -11.93
CA GLY A 64 -7.10 -6.37 -11.86
C GLY A 64 -7.14 -4.88 -12.17
N LEU A 65 -8.08 -4.46 -13.01
CA LEU A 65 -8.35 -3.06 -13.33
C LEU A 65 -9.81 -2.76 -12.96
N PHE A 66 -10.04 -1.62 -12.32
CA PHE A 66 -11.34 -1.19 -11.82
C PHE A 66 -11.68 0.18 -12.40
N VAL A 67 -12.79 0.27 -13.13
CA VAL A 67 -13.27 1.49 -13.82
C VAL A 67 -14.14 2.35 -12.91
#